data_AF-U6SLV2-F1
#
_entry.id   AF-U6SLV2-F1
#
_cell.length_a   1.000
_cell.length_b   1.000
_cell.length_c   1.000
_cell.angle_alpha   90.00
_cell.angle_beta   90.00
_cell.angle_gamma   90.00
#
_symmetry.space_group_name_H-M   'P 1'
#
loop_
_entity.id
_entity.type
_entity.pdbx_description
1 polymer ?
#
loop_
_entity_poly.entity_id
_entity_poly.type
_entity_poly.pdbx_seq_one_letter_code
_entity_poly.pdbx_strand_id
1 'polypeptide(L)'
;MVNSILIEVYTTLAQQERETLVQRQTEGISAAKAKGKHLGRPVKKLPEDWFDNYKQWRSGDLRTNDFISRVGMKRSTFYKKVREYESLRG
;
A
#
# COMPACT_ATOMS: atom_id res chain seq x y z
N MET A 1 24.18 -34.32 26.67
CA MET A 1 23.38 -35.05 25.65
C MET A 1 21.89 -34.76 25.78
N VAL A 2 21.24 -34.97 26.93
CA VAL A 2 19.78 -34.77 27.09
C VAL A 2 19.33 -33.32 26.81
N ASN A 3 20.08 -32.32 27.28
CA ASN A 3 19.71 -30.90 27.09
C ASN A 3 19.68 -30.48 25.61
N SER A 4 20.59 -31.02 24.79
CA SER A 4 20.67 -30.70 23.36
C SER A 4 19.45 -31.23 22.59
N ILE A 5 19.00 -32.45 22.92
CA ILE A 5 17.81 -33.07 22.31
C ILE A 5 16.56 -32.28 22.67
N LEU A 6 16.43 -31.85 23.93
CA LEU A 6 15.29 -31.02 24.35
C LEU A 6 15.23 -29.71 23.56
N ILE A 7 16.36 -29.02 23.40
CA ILE A 7 16.43 -27.78 22.61
C ILE A 7 15.99 -28.02 21.16
N GLU A 8 16.44 -29.11 20.54
CA GLU A 8 16.08 -29.46 19.17
C GLU A 8 14.57 -29.74 19.02
N VAL A 9 13.98 -30.50 19.95
CA VAL A 9 12.53 -30.76 19.96
C VAL A 9 11.74 -29.46 20.12
N TYR A 10 12.10 -28.59 21.06
CA TYR A 10 11.41 -27.30 21.20
C TYR A 10 11.56 -26.41 19.97
N THR A 11 12.73 -26.44 19.32
CA THR A 11 12.98 -25.66 18.10
C THR A 11 12.11 -26.15 16.95
N THR A 12 11.99 -27.46 16.76
CA THR A 12 11.15 -28.05 15.71
C THR A 12 9.66 -27.76 15.94
N LEU A 13 9.20 -27.85 17.19
CA LEU A 13 7.83 -27.48 17.56
C LEU A 13 7.54 -26.00 17.29
N ALA A 14 8.44 -25.10 17.70
CA ALA A 14 8.28 -23.66 17.46
C ALA A 14 8.26 -23.33 15.96
N GLN A 15 9.08 -24.01 15.16
CA GLN A 15 9.08 -23.85 13.71
C GLN A 15 7.77 -24.34 13.09
N GLN A 16 7.26 -25.50 13.51
CA GLN A 16 5.99 -26.04 13.02
C GLN A 16 4.80 -25.12 13.36
N GLU A 17 4.78 -24.54 14.57
CA GLU A 17 3.76 -23.55 14.95
C GLU A 17 3.85 -22.30 14.08
N ARG A 18 5.07 -21.80 13.84
CA ARG A 18 5.30 -20.63 12.99
C ARG A 18 4.77 -20.84 11.58
N GLU A 19 5.07 -21.99 10.98
CA GLU A 19 4.60 -22.37 9.64
C GLU A 19 3.07 -22.44 9.58
N THR A 20 2.46 -23.07 10.59
CA THR A 20 1.00 -23.17 10.70
C THR A 20 0.34 -21.79 10.79
N LEU A 21 0.91 -20.87 11.57
CA LEU A 21 0.41 -19.50 11.70
C LEU A 21 0.53 -18.71 10.40
N VAL A 22 1.66 -18.82 9.70
CA VAL A 22 1.86 -18.17 8.40
C VAL A 22 0.85 -18.70 7.40
N GLN A 23 0.65 -20.01 7.32
CA GLN A 23 -0.30 -20.64 6.40
C GLN A 23 -1.74 -20.16 6.67
N ARG A 24 -2.18 -20.13 7.92
CA ARG A 24 -3.52 -19.62 8.26
C ARG A 24 -3.67 -18.13 7.96
N GLN A 25 -2.62 -17.35 8.18
CA GLN A 25 -2.63 -15.92 7.86
C GLN A 25 -2.75 -15.68 6.36
N THR A 26 -2.02 -16.43 5.53
CA THR A 26 -2.08 -16.31 4.06
C THR A 26 -3.46 -16.74 3.54
N GLU A 27 -4.04 -17.82 4.07
CA GLU A 27 -5.40 -18.24 3.77
C GLU A 27 -6.43 -17.15 4.13
N GLY A 28 -6.31 -16.56 5.33
CA GLY A 28 -7.18 -15.48 5.77
C GLY A 28 -7.08 -14.22 4.89
N ILE A 29 -5.86 -13.86 4.47
CA ILE A 29 -5.61 -12.75 3.54
C ILE A 29 -6.23 -13.05 2.17
N SER A 30 -6.07 -14.26 1.65
CA SER A 30 -6.65 -14.68 0.37
C SER A 30 -8.18 -14.66 0.41
N ALA A 31 -8.79 -15.16 1.48
CA ALA A 31 -10.24 -15.10 1.68
C ALA A 31 -10.76 -13.66 1.77
N ALA A 32 -10.04 -12.75 2.45
CA ALA A 32 -10.40 -11.33 2.52
C ALA A 32 -10.28 -10.63 1.16
N LYS A 33 -9.23 -10.94 0.38
CA LYS A 33 -9.07 -10.45 -1.00
C LYS A 33 -10.20 -10.94 -1.91
N ALA A 34 -10.58 -12.22 -1.81
CA ALA A 34 -11.69 -12.78 -2.59
C ALA A 34 -13.03 -12.11 -2.26
N LYS A 35 -13.23 -11.68 -1.01
CA LYS A 35 -14.39 -10.88 -0.58
C LYS A 35 -14.30 -9.39 -0.98
N GLY A 36 -13.26 -8.98 -1.71
CA GLY A 36 -13.07 -7.59 -2.14
C GLY A 36 -12.65 -6.62 -1.02
N LYS A 37 -12.22 -7.13 0.15
CA LYS A 37 -11.79 -6.26 1.25
C LYS A 37 -10.45 -5.60 0.91
N HIS A 38 -10.37 -4.28 1.05
CA HIS A 38 -9.10 -3.56 0.94
C HIS A 38 -8.18 -3.97 2.10
N LEU A 39 -7.01 -4.52 1.78
CA LEU A 39 -5.99 -4.90 2.75
C LEU A 39 -4.80 -3.94 2.65
N GLY A 40 -4.28 -3.54 3.81
CA GLY A 40 -3.17 -2.60 3.90
C GLY A 40 -3.60 -1.13 3.97
N ARG A 41 -2.66 -0.23 3.68
CA ARG A 41 -2.89 1.22 3.83
C ARG A 41 -3.97 1.69 2.87
N PRO A 42 -4.98 2.47 3.32
CA PRO A 42 -5.97 3.04 2.43
C PRO A 42 -5.30 3.96 1.39
N VAL A 43 -5.75 3.87 0.15
CA VAL A 43 -5.31 4.77 -0.92
C VAL A 43 -5.85 6.16 -0.60
N LYS A 44 -4.98 7.18 -0.56
CA LYS A 44 -5.43 8.57 -0.48
C LYS A 44 -6.28 8.87 -1.72
N LYS A 45 -7.53 9.28 -1.51
CA LYS A 45 -8.40 9.78 -2.57
C LYS A 45 -7.79 11.06 -3.16
N LEU A 46 -8.09 11.31 -4.44
CA LEU A 46 -7.80 12.59 -5.06
C LEU A 46 -8.70 13.65 -4.39
N PRO A 47 -8.17 14.81 -4.00
CA PRO A 47 -9.00 15.91 -3.51
C PRO A 47 -9.89 16.45 -4.64
N GLU A 48 -11.01 17.08 -4.28
CA GLU A 48 -12.02 17.58 -5.23
C GLU A 48 -11.43 18.57 -6.22
N ASP A 49 -10.54 19.45 -5.75
CA ASP A 49 -9.88 20.46 -6.59
C ASP A 49 -8.80 19.89 -7.54
N TRP A 50 -8.58 18.58 -7.55
CA TRP A 50 -7.54 17.96 -8.37
C TRP A 50 -7.76 18.21 -9.86
N PHE A 51 -9.00 18.14 -10.34
CA PHE A 51 -9.31 18.21 -11.76
C PHE A 51 -9.02 19.60 -12.35
N ASP A 52 -9.48 20.65 -11.68
CA ASP A 52 -9.33 22.02 -12.16
C ASP A 52 -7.87 22.47 -12.09
N ASN A 53 -7.19 22.16 -10.98
CA ASN A 53 -5.76 22.43 -10.86
C ASN A 53 -4.93 21.60 -11.85
N TYR A 54 -5.31 20.36 -12.18
CA TYR A 54 -4.62 19.57 -13.20
C TYR A 54 -4.73 20.21 -14.58
N LYS A 55 -5.92 20.72 -14.95
CA LYS A 55 -6.11 21.44 -16.22
C LYS A 55 -5.22 22.69 -16.30
N GLN A 56 -5.25 23.52 -15.27
CA GLN A 56 -4.44 24.75 -15.19
C GLN A 56 -2.93 24.46 -15.17
N TRP A 57 -2.54 23.37 -14.50
CA TRP A 57 -1.14 22.92 -14.49
C TRP A 57 -0.70 22.40 -15.86
N ARG A 58 -1.58 21.69 -16.58
CA ARG A 58 -1.28 21.16 -17.91
C ARG A 58 -1.27 22.25 -19.00
N SER A 59 -2.05 23.32 -18.85
CA SER A 59 -1.98 24.50 -19.73
C SER A 59 -0.76 25.39 -19.47
N GLY A 60 -0.06 25.20 -18.34
CA GLY A 60 1.11 25.99 -17.96
C GLY A 60 0.78 27.22 -17.09
N ASP A 61 -0.50 27.43 -16.76
CA ASP A 61 -0.97 28.57 -15.98
C ASP A 61 -0.69 28.43 -14.47
N LEU A 62 -0.48 27.19 -13.99
CA LEU A 62 -0.21 26.89 -12.60
C LEU A 62 1.18 26.26 -12.44
N ARG A 63 1.98 26.76 -11.49
CA ARG A 63 3.28 26.16 -11.17
C ARG A 63 3.10 24.89 -10.34
N THR A 64 4.02 23.93 -10.53
CA THR A 64 4.01 22.63 -9.83
C THR A 64 4.03 22.78 -8.30
N ASN A 65 4.80 23.72 -7.76
CA ASN A 65 4.86 23.95 -6.30
C ASN A 65 3.54 24.48 -5.73
N ASP A 66 2.84 25.33 -6.49
CA ASP A 66 1.54 25.89 -6.08
C ASP A 66 0.46 24.82 -6.13
N PHE A 67 0.45 23.98 -7.16
CA PHE A 67 -0.46 22.83 -7.26
C PHE A 67 -0.26 21.86 -6.09
N ILE A 68 0.99 21.49 -5.80
CA ILE A 68 1.32 20.61 -4.66
C ILE A 68 0.84 21.21 -3.33
N SER A 69 1.00 22.52 -3.16
CA SER A 69 0.59 23.23 -1.94
C SER A 69 -0.93 23.29 -1.81
N ARG A 70 -1.66 23.61 -2.89
CA ARG A 70 -3.13 23.63 -2.93
C ARG A 70 -3.75 22.26 -2.62
N VAL A 71 -3.15 21.20 -3.17
CA VAL A 71 -3.60 19.82 -3.00
C VAL A 71 -3.19 19.23 -1.63
N GLY A 72 -2.31 19.90 -0.87
CA GLY A 72 -1.89 19.46 0.45
C GLY A 72 -1.14 18.11 0.44
N MET A 73 -0.45 17.79 -0.66
CA MET A 73 0.27 16.52 -0.82
C MET A 73 1.79 16.71 -0.76
N LYS A 74 2.52 15.65 -0.37
CA LYS A 74 3.97 15.62 -0.52
C LYS A 74 4.32 15.44 -2.01
N ARG A 75 5.43 16.02 -2.48
CA ARG A 75 5.88 15.94 -3.88
C ARG A 75 5.91 14.50 -4.43
N SER A 76 6.36 13.53 -3.64
CA SER A 76 6.40 12.13 -4.04
C SER A 76 5.01 11.52 -4.24
N THR A 77 4.03 11.90 -3.40
CA THR A 77 2.63 11.47 -3.56
C THR A 77 1.99 12.13 -4.77
N PHE A 78 2.32 13.40 -5.02
CA PHE A 78 1.84 14.16 -6.17
C PHE A 78 2.23 13.49 -7.49
N TYR A 79 3.52 13.26 -7.76
CA TYR A 79 3.96 12.65 -9.02
C TYR A 79 3.44 11.23 -9.21
N LYS A 80 3.33 10.45 -8.12
CA LYS A 80 2.70 9.13 -8.17
C LYS A 80 1.24 9.24 -8.63
N LYS A 81 0.49 10.19 -8.07
CA LYS A 81 -0.92 10.41 -8.41
C LYS A 81 -1.11 10.97 -9.82
N VAL A 82 -0.22 11.84 -10.30
CA VAL A 82 -0.24 12.32 -11.70
C VAL A 82 -0.05 11.14 -12.66
N ARG A 83 0.94 10.27 -12.43
CA ARG A 83 1.18 9.10 -13.28
C ARG A 83 0.00 8.13 -13.27
N GLU A 84 -0.58 7.87 -12.10
CA GLU A 84 -1.81 7.06 -11.98
C GLU A 84 -2.97 7.70 -12.77
N TYR A 85 -3.15 9.02 -12.67
CA TYR A 85 -4.20 9.76 -13.35
C TYR A 85 -4.05 9.76 -14.88
N GLU A 86 -2.83 9.92 -15.39
CA GLU A 86 -2.52 9.87 -16.82
C GLU A 86 -2.71 8.45 -17.39
N SER A 87 -2.29 7.42 -16.65
CA SER A 87 -2.49 6.02 -17.05
C SER A 87 -3.95 5.57 -17.07
N LEU A 88 -4.84 6.25 -16.34
CA LEU A 88 -6.28 5.98 -16.35
C LEU A 88 -7.01 6.70 -17.49
N ARG A 89 -6.35 7.65 -18.16
CA ARG A 89 -6.93 8.49 -19.23
C ARG A 89 -6.35 8.21 -20.62
N GLY A 90 -5.23 7.47 -20.71
CA GLY A 90 -4.72 6.90 -21.95
C GLY A 90 -5.35 5.53 -22.20
#